data_AF-A0A1V6QEW4-F1
#
_entry.id   AF-A0A1V6QEW4-F1
#
_cell.length_a   1.000
_cell.length_b   1.000
_cell.length_c   1.000
_cell.angle_alpha   90.00
_cell.angle_beta   90.00
_cell.angle_gamma   90.00
#
_symmetry.space_group_name_H-M   'P 1'
#
loop_
_entity.id
_entity.type
_entity.pdbx_description
1 polymer ?
#
loop_
_entity_poly.entity_id
_entity_poly.type
_entity_poly.pdbx_seq_one_letter_code
_entity_poly.pdbx_strand_id
1 'polypeptide(L)'
;MQRSVTSSATLLRRAKPSAGHLRTFSSYGNAHLSSKRDMQTATAYRPHTLPSSFPPPRSSGGADTSISAEFPPSDSKSSQTTFQNGASPNVSLREGEAQKSKPTSASPKTSPKPRRPLRPRKAAMKLSAVATEQLRKLMAQPEPKFIRVGVKNRGCSGLAYHLEYVEKPGKFDEVVEQDGVKVLIDSKALFSIIGSEMDWHEDKLSRRFVFRNPNIKEECGCGESFMV
;
A
#
# COMPACT_ATOMS: atom_id res chain seq x y z
N MET A 1 8.13 64.85 10.36
CA MET A 1 8.25 65.15 11.80
C MET A 1 6.85 65.14 12.40
N GLN A 2 6.54 64.17 13.26
CA GLN A 2 5.74 64.30 14.49
C GLN A 2 5.36 62.88 14.94
N ARG A 3 5.84 62.56 16.14
CA ARG A 3 5.68 61.30 16.86
C ARG A 3 4.43 61.43 17.73
N SER A 4 3.62 60.37 17.81
CA SER A 4 2.63 60.22 18.87
C SER A 4 2.92 58.90 19.57
N VAL A 5 3.48 59.03 20.76
CA VAL A 5 3.80 57.97 21.70
C VAL A 5 2.60 57.84 22.63
N THR A 6 1.93 56.68 22.65
CA THR A 6 0.91 56.38 23.66
C THR A 6 1.44 55.30 24.59
N SER A 7 1.53 55.69 25.86
CA SER A 7 2.11 54.98 26.99
C SER A 7 1.26 53.82 27.51
N SER A 8 1.98 52.78 27.94
CA SER A 8 1.83 51.95 29.14
C SER A 8 0.48 51.82 29.86
N ALA A 9 0.06 50.56 30.06
CA ALA A 9 -0.63 50.13 31.28
C ALA A 9 -0.41 48.63 31.53
N THR A 10 0.64 48.31 32.28
CA THR A 10 0.93 46.96 32.81
C THR A 10 0.08 46.73 34.06
N LEU A 11 -0.94 45.88 33.97
CA LEU A 11 -1.70 45.43 35.14
C LEU A 11 -1.13 44.10 35.65
N LEU A 12 -0.29 44.20 36.67
CA LEU A 12 0.05 43.08 37.56
C LEU A 12 -1.21 42.72 38.38
N ARG A 13 -1.77 41.52 38.17
CA ARG A 13 -2.69 40.90 39.13
C ARG A 13 -1.98 39.81 39.92
N ARG A 14 -1.87 40.13 41.21
CA ARG A 14 -1.31 39.36 42.31
C ARG A 14 -2.13 38.08 42.57
N ALA A 15 -1.41 37.02 42.87
CA ALA A 15 -1.91 35.70 43.26
C ALA A 15 -2.76 35.71 44.54
N LYS A 16 -3.68 34.75 44.63
CA LYS A 16 -4.27 34.24 45.88
C LYS A 16 -4.18 32.70 45.88
N PRO A 17 -3.62 32.07 46.93
CA PRO A 17 -3.63 30.63 47.09
C PRO A 17 -4.94 30.21 47.77
N SER A 18 -5.70 29.31 47.17
CA SER A 18 -6.82 28.64 47.83
C SER A 18 -6.40 27.23 48.23
N ALA A 19 -6.46 27.01 49.54
CA ALA A 19 -6.11 25.79 50.24
C ALA A 19 -7.01 24.59 49.88
N GLY A 20 -6.42 23.41 50.02
CA GLY A 20 -7.07 22.21 50.51
C GLY A 20 -7.94 21.46 49.50
N HIS A 21 -7.39 20.36 48.98
CA HIS A 21 -8.03 19.03 49.01
C HIS A 21 -6.96 18.00 48.63
N LEU A 22 -6.18 17.57 49.63
CA LEU A 22 -5.36 16.37 49.53
C LEU A 22 -6.31 15.17 49.43
N ARG A 23 -6.52 14.66 48.21
CA ARG A 23 -7.10 13.33 48.03
C ARG A 23 -6.00 12.30 48.27
N THR A 24 -5.91 11.83 49.51
CA THR A 24 -5.25 10.56 49.84
C THR A 24 -6.11 9.42 49.30
N PHE A 25 -5.90 9.05 48.03
CA PHE A 25 -6.44 7.79 47.54
C PHE A 25 -5.53 6.66 47.99
N SER A 26 -5.98 5.99 49.03
CA SER A 26 -5.44 4.76 49.58
C SER A 26 -5.15 3.74 48.47
N SER A 27 -3.89 3.34 48.34
CA SER A 27 -3.50 2.18 47.56
C SER A 27 -3.83 0.92 48.36
N TYR A 28 -5.04 0.39 48.20
CA TYR A 28 -5.30 -0.99 48.55
C TYR A 28 -4.65 -1.86 47.48
N GLY A 29 -3.50 -2.44 47.83
CA GLY A 29 -2.81 -3.43 47.03
C GLY A 29 -3.67 -4.69 46.91
N ASN A 30 -4.07 -5.03 45.69
CA ASN A 30 -4.48 -6.38 45.39
C ASN A 30 -3.22 -7.24 45.35
N ALA A 31 -2.93 -7.92 46.46
CA ALA A 31 -2.00 -9.03 46.50
C ALA A 31 -2.63 -10.21 45.74
N HIS A 32 -2.58 -10.17 44.41
CA HIS A 32 -2.75 -11.39 43.62
C HIS A 32 -1.51 -12.26 43.84
N LEU A 33 -1.65 -13.23 44.74
CA LEU A 33 -0.77 -14.39 44.80
C LEU A 33 -0.80 -15.07 43.42
N SER A 34 0.24 -14.83 42.63
CA SER A 34 0.47 -15.50 41.36
C SER A 34 0.62 -17.00 41.63
N SER A 35 -0.41 -17.75 41.26
CA SER A 35 -0.38 -19.21 41.18
C SER A 35 0.78 -19.64 40.29
N LYS A 36 1.84 -20.17 40.92
CA LYS A 36 2.82 -21.13 40.37
C LYS A 36 2.96 -21.09 38.84
N ARG A 37 3.73 -20.13 38.34
CA ARG A 37 4.52 -20.37 37.12
C ARG A 37 5.94 -20.60 37.58
N ASP A 38 6.38 -21.85 37.46
CA ASP A 38 7.78 -22.21 37.58
C ASP A 38 8.59 -21.23 36.71
N MET A 39 9.53 -20.53 37.34
CA MET A 39 10.56 -19.83 36.59
C MET A 39 11.38 -20.89 35.88
N GLN A 40 11.12 -21.09 34.59
CA GLN A 40 12.04 -21.82 33.72
C GLN A 40 13.28 -20.95 33.46
N THR A 41 14.08 -20.74 34.51
CA THR A 41 15.42 -20.15 34.43
C THR A 41 16.45 -21.27 34.31
N ALA A 42 16.35 -22.04 33.24
CA ALA A 42 17.46 -22.86 32.78
C ALA A 42 17.59 -22.65 31.27
N THR A 43 18.54 -21.80 30.90
CA THR A 43 19.09 -21.77 29.55
C THR A 43 19.61 -23.17 29.23
N ALA A 44 18.89 -23.94 28.43
CA ALA A 44 19.38 -25.18 27.87
C ALA A 44 20.44 -24.84 26.80
N TYR A 45 21.62 -24.44 27.23
CA TYR A 45 22.79 -24.36 26.35
C TYR A 45 23.12 -25.79 25.92
N ARG A 46 22.67 -26.14 24.72
CA ARG A 46 23.00 -27.40 24.05
C ARG A 46 24.06 -27.07 23.01
N PRO A 47 25.34 -27.39 23.22
CA PRO A 47 26.35 -27.19 22.20
C PRO A 47 26.00 -28.11 21.02
N HIS A 48 25.61 -27.52 19.89
CA HIS A 48 25.42 -28.27 18.65
C HIS A 48 26.79 -28.79 18.21
N THR A 49 26.97 -30.11 18.23
CA THR A 49 28.07 -30.74 17.49
C THR A 49 27.77 -30.60 16.01
N LEU A 50 28.67 -29.94 15.27
CA LEU A 50 28.59 -29.87 13.82
C LEU A 50 28.66 -31.30 13.24
N PRO A 51 27.82 -31.66 12.24
CA PRO A 51 27.93 -32.94 11.58
C PRO A 51 29.28 -33.02 10.84
N SER A 52 30.11 -34.00 11.20
CA SER A 52 31.45 -34.24 10.63
C SER A 52 31.42 -34.94 9.26
N SER A 53 30.26 -35.20 8.67
CA SER A 53 30.16 -35.86 7.36
C SER A 53 29.46 -34.95 6.36
N PHE A 54 30.26 -34.41 5.45
CA PHE A 54 29.77 -33.81 4.21
C PHE A 54 28.99 -34.87 3.39
N PRO A 55 27.82 -34.54 2.82
CA PRO A 55 27.16 -35.45 1.89
C PRO A 55 28.09 -35.66 0.68
N PRO A 56 28.25 -36.90 0.18
CA PRO A 56 29.09 -37.15 -0.97
C PRO A 56 28.52 -36.44 -2.21
N PRO A 57 29.37 -35.95 -3.12
CA PRO A 57 28.91 -35.32 -4.35
C PRO A 57 28.10 -36.32 -5.17
N ARG A 58 26.90 -35.90 -5.62
CA ARG A 58 26.16 -36.55 -6.70
C ARG A 58 26.90 -36.32 -8.02
N SER A 59 28.02 -37.01 -8.23
CA SER A 59 28.64 -37.12 -9.55
C SER A 59 29.68 -38.23 -9.53
N SER A 60 29.21 -39.46 -9.71
CA SER A 60 30.03 -40.57 -10.15
C SER A 60 29.25 -41.32 -11.22
N GLY A 61 29.38 -40.86 -12.46
CA GLY A 61 28.86 -41.56 -13.63
C GLY A 61 28.45 -40.61 -14.75
N GLY A 62 29.38 -40.31 -15.65
CA GLY A 62 29.07 -39.66 -16.92
C GLY A 62 30.27 -38.89 -17.47
N ALA A 63 31.00 -39.53 -18.38
CA ALA A 63 32.16 -38.98 -19.06
C ALA A 63 31.84 -37.72 -19.89
N ASP A 64 32.91 -36.96 -20.12
CA ASP A 64 33.04 -35.85 -21.04
C ASP A 64 32.28 -36.08 -22.35
N THR A 65 31.51 -35.08 -22.79
CA THR A 65 31.52 -34.66 -24.19
C THR A 65 31.06 -33.22 -24.30
N SER A 66 31.82 -32.50 -25.13
CA SER A 66 31.54 -31.16 -25.63
C SER A 66 30.15 -31.09 -26.30
N ILE A 67 29.54 -29.91 -26.25
CA ILE A 67 29.04 -29.14 -27.41
C ILE A 67 27.96 -28.15 -26.97
N SER A 68 28.13 -26.93 -27.50
CA SER A 68 27.36 -25.70 -27.39
C SER A 68 25.83 -25.84 -27.29
N ALA A 69 25.21 -24.96 -26.50
CA ALA A 69 23.78 -24.69 -26.61
C ALA A 69 23.57 -23.19 -26.95
N GLU A 70 23.16 -22.96 -28.20
CA GLU A 70 22.74 -21.69 -28.77
C GLU A 70 21.35 -21.90 -29.40
N PHE A 71 20.30 -21.40 -28.70
CA PHE A 71 18.98 -20.95 -29.17
C PHE A 71 18.04 -21.93 -29.97
N PRO A 72 16.77 -21.57 -30.32
CA PRO A 72 15.50 -21.93 -29.63
C PRO A 72 14.49 -22.62 -30.62
N PRO A 73 13.17 -22.36 -30.63
CA PRO A 73 12.04 -22.79 -29.76
C PRO A 73 11.04 -23.77 -30.49
N SER A 74 9.84 -23.93 -29.92
CA SER A 74 8.53 -24.29 -30.53
C SER A 74 7.99 -25.75 -30.51
N ASP A 75 6.75 -25.81 -29.98
CA ASP A 75 5.57 -26.57 -30.38
C ASP A 75 5.45 -28.11 -30.33
N SER A 76 4.50 -28.51 -29.48
CA SER A 76 3.33 -29.37 -29.80
C SER A 76 3.39 -30.89 -29.64
N LYS A 77 2.24 -31.40 -29.18
CA LYS A 77 1.68 -32.76 -29.21
C LYS A 77 2.12 -33.77 -28.13
N SER A 78 1.29 -33.87 -27.09
CA SER A 78 1.03 -35.12 -26.38
C SER A 78 -0.08 -35.91 -27.08
N SER A 79 0.26 -37.09 -27.58
CA SER A 79 -0.68 -38.15 -27.97
C SER A 79 -0.65 -39.26 -26.91
N GLN A 80 -1.85 -39.65 -26.50
CA GLN A 80 -2.29 -41.01 -26.19
C GLN A 80 -1.74 -41.74 -24.95
N THR A 81 -2.64 -41.97 -23.99
CA THR A 81 -2.72 -43.24 -23.27
C THR A 81 -4.20 -43.60 -23.03
N THR A 82 -4.65 -44.52 -23.88
CA THR A 82 -5.56 -45.65 -23.67
C THR A 82 -6.20 -45.80 -22.29
N PHE A 83 -7.54 -45.70 -22.20
CA PHE A 83 -8.34 -46.58 -21.33
C PHE A 83 -9.68 -46.94 -21.98
N GLN A 84 -10.15 -48.14 -21.62
CA GLN A 84 -10.99 -49.02 -22.41
C GLN A 84 -12.49 -48.85 -22.11
N ASN A 85 -13.27 -49.01 -23.18
CA ASN A 85 -14.62 -49.58 -23.31
C ASN A 85 -15.55 -49.67 -22.09
N GLY A 86 -16.72 -49.03 -22.24
CA GLY A 86 -17.93 -49.32 -21.48
C GLY A 86 -19.16 -48.56 -21.99
N ALA A 87 -19.94 -49.22 -22.87
CA ALA A 87 -21.34 -48.99 -23.20
C ALA A 87 -21.81 -47.67 -23.87
N SER A 88 -22.40 -47.83 -25.05
CA SER A 88 -22.93 -46.84 -25.98
C SER A 88 -24.17 -46.05 -25.49
N PRO A 89 -24.35 -44.80 -25.93
CA PRO A 89 -25.66 -44.24 -26.23
C PRO A 89 -25.93 -44.32 -27.74
N ASN A 90 -27.07 -44.90 -28.10
CA ASN A 90 -27.71 -44.75 -29.40
C ASN A 90 -28.82 -43.72 -29.23
N VAL A 91 -28.87 -42.70 -30.09
CA VAL A 91 -30.06 -42.24 -30.82
C VAL A 91 -29.65 -40.98 -31.58
N SER A 92 -29.52 -41.17 -32.89
CA SER A 92 -29.57 -40.14 -33.91
C SER A 92 -30.89 -39.37 -33.82
N LEU A 93 -30.90 -38.05 -34.04
CA LEU A 93 -31.71 -37.42 -35.09
C LEU A 93 -31.58 -35.88 -35.11
N ARG A 94 -31.89 -35.36 -36.30
CA ARG A 94 -31.57 -34.07 -36.89
C ARG A 94 -32.28 -32.85 -36.31
N GLU A 95 -31.55 -31.74 -36.43
CA GLU A 95 -31.95 -30.37 -36.75
C GLU A 95 -33.39 -30.19 -37.29
N GLY A 96 -34.12 -29.26 -36.68
CA GLY A 96 -35.42 -28.78 -37.15
C GLY A 96 -35.92 -27.63 -36.28
N GLU A 97 -35.92 -26.44 -36.87
CA GLU A 97 -36.44 -25.18 -36.36
C GLU A 97 -37.87 -25.26 -35.81
N ALA A 98 -38.18 -24.51 -34.74
CA ALA A 98 -39.23 -23.47 -34.72
C ALA A 98 -39.66 -23.03 -33.31
N GLN A 99 -39.40 -21.76 -33.02
CA GLN A 99 -40.34 -20.75 -32.48
C GLN A 99 -41.17 -21.04 -31.22
N LYS A 100 -40.93 -20.25 -30.15
CA LYS A 100 -41.70 -19.03 -29.83
C LYS A 100 -41.29 -18.52 -28.44
N SER A 101 -40.60 -17.39 -28.40
CA SER A 101 -40.38 -16.63 -27.17
C SER A 101 -41.71 -16.11 -26.63
N LYS A 102 -42.02 -16.48 -25.40
CA LYS A 102 -43.13 -15.93 -24.61
C LYS A 102 -42.78 -14.48 -24.24
N PRO A 103 -43.63 -13.49 -24.52
CA PRO A 103 -43.38 -12.12 -24.10
C PRO A 103 -43.58 -12.04 -22.59
N THR A 104 -42.48 -11.87 -21.84
CA THR A 104 -42.57 -11.48 -20.43
C THR A 104 -43.05 -10.04 -20.38
N SER A 105 -44.26 -9.90 -19.85
CA SER A 105 -44.98 -8.68 -19.56
C SER A 105 -44.07 -7.57 -19.04
N ALA A 106 -44.25 -6.38 -19.61
CA ALA A 106 -43.58 -5.15 -19.26
C ALA A 106 -43.83 -4.81 -17.77
N SER A 107 -42.76 -4.88 -16.96
CA SER A 107 -42.77 -4.27 -15.63
C SER A 107 -42.93 -2.75 -15.76
N PRO A 108 -43.77 -2.10 -14.92
CA PRO A 108 -44.02 -0.67 -15.01
C PRO A 108 -42.75 0.11 -14.69
N LYS A 109 -42.46 1.10 -15.53
CA LYS A 109 -41.36 2.05 -15.38
C LYS A 109 -41.57 2.85 -14.08
N THR A 110 -40.88 2.45 -13.03
CA THR A 110 -40.81 3.22 -11.78
C THR A 110 -40.14 4.55 -12.08
N SER A 111 -40.89 5.64 -11.91
CA SER A 111 -40.41 7.02 -12.01
C SER A 111 -39.14 7.22 -11.15
N PRO A 112 -38.08 7.88 -11.67
CA PRO A 112 -36.84 8.05 -10.94
C PRO A 112 -37.05 8.98 -9.74
N LYS A 113 -37.00 8.43 -8.53
CA LYS A 113 -37.00 9.18 -7.27
C LYS A 113 -35.86 10.21 -7.30
N PRO A 114 -36.06 11.48 -6.86
CA PRO A 114 -35.02 12.49 -6.89
C PRO A 114 -33.81 12.02 -6.07
N ARG A 115 -32.69 11.81 -6.76
CA ARG A 115 -31.43 11.39 -6.14
C ARG A 115 -30.90 12.56 -5.33
N ARG A 116 -30.66 12.34 -4.04
CA ARG A 116 -30.01 13.33 -3.17
C ARG A 116 -28.67 13.74 -3.80
N PRO A 117 -28.30 15.04 -3.79
CA PRO A 117 -27.01 15.46 -4.32
C PRO A 117 -25.90 14.73 -3.57
N LEU A 118 -25.06 14.01 -4.33
CA LEU A 118 -23.91 13.30 -3.76
C LEU A 118 -22.93 14.34 -3.24
N ARG A 119 -22.46 14.15 -2.00
CA ARG A 119 -21.38 14.99 -1.45
C ARG A 119 -20.14 14.83 -2.34
N PRO A 120 -19.42 15.93 -2.63
CA PRO A 120 -18.18 15.83 -3.39
C PRO A 120 -17.21 14.90 -2.64
N ARG A 121 -16.62 13.95 -3.38
CA ARG A 121 -15.63 13.03 -2.81
C ARG A 121 -14.39 13.85 -2.44
N LYS A 122 -13.82 13.59 -1.26
CA LYS A 122 -12.55 14.21 -0.87
C LYS A 122 -11.44 13.68 -1.78
N ALA A 123 -10.49 14.54 -2.15
CA ALA A 123 -9.29 14.13 -2.87
C ALA A 123 -8.52 13.05 -2.07
N ALA A 124 -7.89 12.12 -2.77
CA ALA A 124 -7.19 11.00 -2.14
C ALA A 124 -5.98 11.46 -1.30
N MET A 125 -5.22 12.44 -1.79
CA MET A 125 -4.08 13.05 -1.07
C MET A 125 -4.10 14.58 -1.22
N LYS A 126 -3.27 15.28 -0.46
CA LYS A 126 -3.05 16.73 -0.57
C LYS A 126 -1.65 17.03 -1.11
N LEU A 127 -1.51 18.13 -1.83
CA LEU A 127 -0.25 18.65 -2.32
C LEU A 127 0.10 19.96 -1.60
N SER A 128 1.35 20.08 -1.16
CA SER A 128 1.93 21.34 -0.70
C SER A 128 2.11 22.32 -1.86
N ALA A 129 2.08 23.62 -1.58
CA ALA A 129 2.29 24.66 -2.59
C ALA A 129 3.64 24.52 -3.31
N VAL A 130 4.70 24.12 -2.57
CA VAL A 130 6.04 23.92 -3.17
C VAL A 130 6.03 22.71 -4.11
N ALA A 131 5.31 21.65 -3.73
CA ALA A 131 5.16 20.46 -4.58
C ALA A 131 4.38 20.76 -5.86
N THR A 132 3.29 21.56 -5.79
CA THR A 132 2.52 21.93 -6.98
C THR A 132 3.34 22.78 -7.94
N GLU A 133 4.13 23.74 -7.45
CA GLU A 133 5.07 24.51 -8.28
C GLU A 133 6.10 23.62 -8.98
N GLN A 134 6.68 22.67 -8.25
CA GLN A 134 7.66 21.76 -8.83
C GLN A 134 7.04 20.84 -9.89
N LEU A 135 5.83 20.34 -9.66
CA LEU A 135 5.12 19.53 -10.64
C LEU A 135 4.75 20.34 -11.89
N ARG A 136 4.36 21.61 -11.74
CA ARG A 136 4.14 22.51 -12.90
C ARG A 136 5.41 22.67 -13.73
N LYS A 137 6.58 22.82 -13.09
CA LYS A 137 7.88 22.88 -13.80
C LYS A 137 8.18 21.59 -14.54
N LEU A 138 7.87 20.43 -13.95
CA LEU A 138 8.05 19.12 -14.60
C LEU A 138 7.10 18.95 -15.79
N MET A 139 5.87 19.43 -15.71
CA MET A 139 4.92 19.41 -16.84
C MET A 139 5.27 20.42 -17.94
N ALA A 140 6.00 21.49 -17.63
CA ALA A 140 6.45 22.49 -18.59
C ALA A 140 7.69 22.05 -19.41
N GLN A 141 8.29 20.90 -19.09
CA GLN A 141 9.38 20.33 -19.87
C GLN A 141 8.90 19.82 -21.24
N PRO A 142 9.79 19.71 -22.25
CA PRO A 142 9.41 19.32 -23.61
C PRO A 142 8.73 17.95 -23.70
N GLU A 143 8.97 17.07 -22.73
CA GLU A 143 8.27 15.80 -22.56
C GLU A 143 7.39 15.85 -21.29
N PRO A 144 6.12 16.26 -21.39
CA PRO A 144 5.22 16.29 -20.23
C PRO A 144 4.92 14.86 -19.77
N LYS A 145 5.49 14.47 -18.63
CA LYS A 145 5.23 13.19 -17.98
C LYS A 145 4.43 13.41 -16.70
N PHE A 146 3.43 12.57 -16.47
CA PHE A 146 2.72 12.51 -15.19
C PHE A 146 3.58 11.80 -14.16
N ILE A 147 3.44 12.20 -12.91
CA ILE A 147 4.03 11.46 -11.79
C ILE A 147 2.98 10.50 -11.25
N ARG A 148 3.35 9.22 -11.20
CA ARG A 148 2.59 8.16 -10.57
C ARG A 148 3.22 7.80 -9.23
N VAL A 149 2.43 7.90 -8.16
CA VAL A 149 2.81 7.55 -6.80
C VAL A 149 2.38 6.13 -6.51
N GLY A 150 3.34 5.27 -6.24
CA GLY A 150 3.16 3.88 -5.84
C GLY A 150 3.83 3.58 -4.50
N VAL A 151 3.68 2.34 -4.04
CA VAL A 151 4.45 1.78 -2.93
C VAL A 151 5.13 0.50 -3.37
N LYS A 152 6.33 0.25 -2.86
CA LYS A 152 7.10 -0.99 -3.06
C LYS A 152 7.50 -1.58 -1.72
N ASN A 153 7.56 -2.89 -1.63
CA ASN A 153 8.07 -3.56 -0.44
C ASN A 153 9.58 -3.28 -0.29
N ARG A 154 9.99 -2.87 0.91
CA ARG A 154 11.39 -2.64 1.30
C ARG A 154 11.63 -3.24 2.70
N GLY A 155 12.67 -4.04 2.84
CA GLY A 155 13.00 -4.73 4.11
C GLY A 155 12.05 -5.90 4.42
N CYS A 156 12.00 -6.32 5.69
CA CYS A 156 11.23 -7.49 6.12
C CYS A 156 9.71 -7.32 5.95
N SER A 157 9.17 -6.15 6.26
CA SER A 157 7.72 -5.89 6.24
C SER A 157 7.36 -4.45 5.86
N GLY A 158 8.34 -3.64 5.46
CA GLY A 158 8.15 -2.21 5.20
C GLY A 158 7.62 -1.93 3.80
N LEU A 159 6.89 -0.83 3.67
CA LEU A 159 6.54 -0.20 2.40
C LEU A 159 7.42 1.04 2.21
N ALA A 160 7.80 1.33 0.97
CA ALA A 160 8.48 2.55 0.59
C ALA A 160 7.73 3.22 -0.55
N TYR A 161 7.64 4.54 -0.52
CA TYR A 161 7.06 5.30 -1.62
C TYR A 161 7.94 5.16 -2.87
N HIS A 162 7.29 4.99 -4.01
CA HIS A 162 7.94 4.90 -5.29
C HIS A 162 7.29 5.86 -6.27
N LEU A 163 8.10 6.63 -7.00
CA LEU A 163 7.62 7.57 -8.00
C LEU A 163 8.04 7.09 -9.38
N GLU A 164 7.07 7.09 -10.28
CA GLU A 164 7.24 6.66 -11.67
C GLU A 164 6.78 7.78 -12.61
N TYR A 165 7.56 8.05 -13.65
CA TYR A 165 7.18 8.99 -14.70
C TYR A 165 6.42 8.24 -15.78
N VAL A 166 5.18 8.66 -16.05
CA VAL A 166 4.28 7.96 -16.97
C VAL A 166 3.66 8.95 -17.94
N GLU A 167 3.58 8.61 -19.22
CA GLU A 167 2.97 9.48 -20.25
C GLU A 167 1.44 9.45 -20.22
N LYS A 168 0.84 8.32 -19.81
CA LYS A 168 -0.60 8.10 -19.81
C LYS A 168 -1.08 7.49 -18.49
N PRO A 169 -2.26 7.88 -17.98
CA PRO A 169 -2.84 7.27 -16.80
C PRO A 169 -3.20 5.80 -17.05
N GLY A 170 -2.89 4.94 -16.09
CA GLY A 170 -3.30 3.54 -16.11
C GLY A 170 -4.81 3.38 -15.86
N LYS A 171 -5.37 2.23 -16.24
CA LYS A 171 -6.81 1.93 -16.09
C LYS A 171 -7.31 1.97 -14.64
N PHE A 172 -6.45 1.63 -13.70
CA PHE A 172 -6.77 1.52 -12.27
C PHE A 172 -6.15 2.64 -11.43
N ASP A 173 -5.54 3.62 -12.08
CA ASP A 173 -4.92 4.73 -11.37
C ASP A 173 -5.98 5.77 -10.99
N GLU A 174 -5.88 6.28 -9.77
CA GLU A 174 -6.71 7.40 -9.33
C GLU A 174 -6.00 8.71 -9.72
N VAL A 175 -6.73 9.60 -10.41
CA VAL A 175 -6.21 10.92 -10.80
C VAL A 175 -6.57 11.93 -9.72
N VAL A 176 -5.55 12.56 -9.14
CA VAL A 176 -5.71 13.67 -8.20
C VAL A 176 -5.33 14.96 -8.93
N GLU A 177 -6.31 15.85 -9.06
CA GLU A 177 -6.12 17.18 -9.65
C GLU A 177 -6.15 18.24 -8.54
N GLN A 178 -5.05 19.00 -8.41
CA GLN A 178 -4.94 20.12 -7.48
C GLN A 178 -4.17 21.26 -8.13
N ASP A 179 -4.71 22.47 -8.04
CA ASP A 179 -4.09 23.69 -8.56
C ASP A 179 -3.66 23.58 -10.05
N GLY A 180 -4.45 22.88 -10.86
CA GLY A 180 -4.18 22.67 -12.29
C GLY A 180 -3.11 21.61 -12.61
N VAL A 181 -2.60 20.91 -11.60
CA VAL A 181 -1.63 19.82 -11.74
C VAL A 181 -2.33 18.48 -11.55
N LYS A 182 -1.91 17.46 -12.31
CA LYS A 182 -2.43 16.09 -12.21
C LYS A 182 -1.35 15.15 -11.68
N VAL A 183 -1.69 14.40 -10.63
CA VAL A 183 -0.87 13.34 -10.05
C VAL A 183 -1.65 12.03 -10.11
N LEU A 184 -0.97 10.95 -10.46
CA LEU A 184 -1.57 9.61 -10.54
C LEU A 184 -1.23 8.82 -9.29
N ILE A 185 -2.17 8.02 -8.80
CA ILE A 185 -1.96 7.12 -7.66
C ILE A 185 -2.20 5.69 -8.13
N ASP A 186 -1.25 4.80 -7.88
CA ASP A 186 -1.45 3.38 -8.12
C ASP A 186 -2.54 2.82 -7.17
N SER A 187 -3.46 2.06 -7.73
CA SER A 187 -4.49 1.29 -7.01
C SER A 187 -3.98 0.56 -5.76
N LYS A 188 -2.78 -0.06 -5.84
CA LYS A 188 -2.17 -0.79 -4.71
C LYS A 188 -1.72 0.13 -3.58
N ALA A 189 -1.31 1.34 -3.93
CA ALA A 189 -0.77 2.32 -3.01
C ALA A 189 -1.85 3.23 -2.41
N LEU A 190 -3.04 3.26 -3.02
CA LEU A 190 -4.15 4.13 -2.63
C LEU A 190 -4.44 4.07 -1.13
N PHE A 191 -4.62 2.87 -0.57
CA PHE A 191 -4.92 2.71 0.87
C PHE A 191 -3.81 3.22 1.78
N SER A 192 -2.54 3.06 1.39
CA SER A 192 -1.40 3.53 2.16
C SER A 192 -1.24 5.05 2.07
N ILE A 193 -1.68 5.69 0.99
CA ILE A 193 -1.45 7.12 0.71
C ILE A 193 -2.67 8.00 1.06
N ILE A 194 -3.86 7.42 1.24
CA ILE A 194 -5.06 8.21 1.56
C ILE A 194 -4.84 9.12 2.77
N GLY A 195 -5.10 10.41 2.57
CA GLY A 195 -4.97 11.43 3.61
C GLY A 195 -3.54 11.92 3.86
N SER A 196 -2.55 11.44 3.10
CA SER A 196 -1.20 11.97 3.16
C SER A 196 -1.07 13.32 2.45
N GLU A 197 -0.01 14.03 2.79
CA GLU A 197 0.42 15.26 2.14
C GLU A 197 1.75 15.04 1.41
N MET A 198 1.82 15.42 0.14
CA MET A 198 3.04 15.39 -0.67
C MET A 198 3.69 16.78 -0.68
N ASP A 199 4.94 16.84 -0.27
CA ASP A 199 5.76 18.04 -0.20
C ASP A 199 7.03 17.90 -1.05
N TRP A 200 7.68 19.02 -1.37
CA TRP A 200 8.94 19.03 -2.11
C TRP A 200 10.06 19.60 -1.25
N HIS A 201 11.12 18.82 -1.07
CA HIS A 201 12.31 19.23 -0.33
C HIS A 201 13.52 19.31 -1.26
N GLU A 202 14.15 20.47 -1.26
CA GLU A 202 15.36 20.75 -2.03
C GLU A 202 16.49 21.15 -1.08
N ASP A 203 17.45 20.24 -0.94
CA ASP A 203 18.72 20.44 -0.26
C ASP A 203 19.83 20.68 -1.28
N LYS A 204 20.98 21.18 -0.81
CA LYS A 204 22.16 21.43 -1.66
C LYS A 204 22.63 20.19 -2.43
N LEU A 205 22.37 18.99 -1.90
CA LEU A 205 22.81 17.72 -2.46
C LEU A 205 21.66 16.83 -2.93
N SER A 206 20.41 17.12 -2.55
CA SER A 206 19.29 16.20 -2.81
C SER A 206 18.00 16.96 -3.10
N ARG A 207 17.21 16.42 -4.01
CA ARG A 207 15.89 16.93 -4.39
C ARG A 207 14.93 15.77 -4.38
N ARG A 208 13.92 15.81 -3.52
CA ARG A 208 12.99 14.70 -3.35
C ARG A 208 11.61 15.17 -2.95
N PHE A 209 10.62 14.36 -3.32
CA PHE A 209 9.30 14.46 -2.73
C PHE A 209 9.28 13.79 -1.36
N VAL A 210 8.64 14.44 -0.40
CA VAL A 210 8.51 13.98 0.97
C VAL A 210 7.03 13.76 1.25
N PHE A 211 6.69 12.61 1.81
CA PHE A 211 5.31 12.23 2.09
C PHE A 211 5.08 12.27 3.60
N ARG A 212 4.11 13.09 4.04
CA ARG A 212 3.67 13.13 5.43
C ARG A 212 2.34 12.42 5.55
N ASN A 213 2.36 11.22 6.09
CA ASN A 213 1.19 10.37 6.20
C ASN A 213 0.81 10.16 7.68
N PRO A 214 -0.36 10.66 8.12
CA PRO A 214 -0.80 10.51 9.51
C PRO A 214 -1.15 9.07 9.90
N ASN A 215 -1.28 8.15 8.93
CA ASN A 215 -1.62 6.75 9.18
C ASN A 215 -0.40 5.86 9.44
N ILE A 216 0.83 6.38 9.34
CA ILE A 216 2.05 5.60 9.61
C ILE A 216 2.11 5.23 11.09
N LYS A 217 2.26 3.93 11.38
CA LYS A 217 2.43 3.40 12.74
C LYS A 217 3.88 3.42 13.17
N GLU A 218 4.77 2.96 12.28
CA GLU A 218 6.20 2.82 12.55
C GLU A 218 6.99 3.17 11.29
N GLU A 219 8.11 3.87 11.48
CA GLU A 219 9.08 4.20 10.44
C GLU A 219 10.38 3.47 10.75
N CYS A 220 11.05 2.94 9.72
CA CYS A 220 12.34 2.29 9.87
C CYS A 220 13.37 3.32 10.35
N GLY A 221 14.36 2.91 11.17
CA GLY A 221 15.37 3.82 11.72
C GLY A 221 16.21 4.58 10.67
N CYS A 222 16.23 4.11 9.41
CA CYS A 222 16.84 4.82 8.29
C CYS A 222 15.91 5.79 7.55
N GLY A 223 14.60 5.81 7.86
CA GLY A 223 13.61 6.69 7.24
C GLY A 223 13.21 6.33 5.80
N GLU A 224 13.66 5.19 5.28
CA GLU A 224 13.39 4.80 3.88
C GLU A 224 12.12 3.97 3.70
N SER A 225 11.61 3.38 4.78
CA SER A 225 10.43 2.51 4.77
C SER A 225 9.56 2.72 6.00
N PHE A 226 8.26 2.43 5.84
CA PHE A 226 7.23 2.66 6.84
C PHE A 226 6.22 1.50 6.87
N MET A 227 5.49 1.41 7.98
CA MET A 227 4.38 0.48 8.19
C MET A 227 3.10 1.28 8.51
N VAL A 228 2.00 0.89 7.86
CA VAL A 228 0.66 1.53 8.00
C VAL A 228 -0.29 0.60 8.75
#